data_AF-A0A3D3PJ19-F1
#
_entry.id   AF-A0A3D3PJ19-F1
#
_cell.length_a   1.000
_cell.length_b   1.000
_cell.length_c   1.000
_cell.angle_alpha   90.00
_cell.angle_beta   90.00
_cell.angle_gamma   90.00
#
_symmetry.space_group_name_H-M   'P 1'
#
loop_
_entity.id
_entity.type
_entity.pdbx_description
1 polymer ?
#
loop_
_entity_poly.entity_id
_entity_poly.type
_entity_poly.pdbx_seq_one_letter_code
_entity_poly.pdbx_strand_id
1 'polypeptide(L)'
;MNIYAIRAIYLFEMARTRRTLMQSIAAPVISTALYFVVFGAAIGARMVKIEGVSYGAFIIPGLIMMSLMTQSVANASFGIYMPKFSGTIYEILSAPISGIEIVAG
;
A
#
# COMPACT_ATOMS: atom_id res chain seq x y z
N MET A 1 -21.19 -15.67 10.87
CA MET A 1 -19.91 -15.20 10.31
C MET A 1 -19.13 -16.41 9.84
N ASN A 2 -18.96 -16.55 8.53
CA ASN A 2 -18.35 -17.69 7.87
C ASN A 2 -16.82 -17.54 7.85
N ILE A 3 -16.18 -18.04 8.90
CA ILE A 3 -14.72 -17.95 9.09
C ILE A 3 -13.95 -18.67 7.97
N TYR A 4 -14.52 -19.72 7.40
CA TYR A 4 -13.93 -20.45 6.28
C TYR A 4 -13.89 -19.61 5.01
N ALA A 5 -14.95 -18.86 4.72
CA ALA A 5 -14.99 -17.93 3.59
C ALA A 5 -13.97 -16.81 3.75
N ILE A 6 -13.92 -16.18 4.93
CA ILE A 6 -12.93 -15.13 5.26
C ILE A 6 -11.50 -15.66 5.09
N ARG A 7 -11.21 -16.85 5.62
CA ARG A 7 -9.88 -17.47 5.52
C ARG A 7 -9.50 -17.79 4.07
N ALA A 8 -10.44 -18.23 3.24
CA ALA A 8 -10.18 -18.51 1.83
C ALA A 8 -9.84 -17.23 1.05
N ILE A 9 -10.61 -16.15 1.27
CA ILE A 9 -10.36 -14.83 0.66
C ILE A 9 -9.01 -14.30 1.12
N TYR A 10 -8.73 -14.36 2.42
CA TYR A 10 -7.44 -13.92 2.98
C TYR A 10 -6.24 -14.66 2.39
N LEU A 11 -6.33 -16.00 2.28
CA LEU A 11 -5.26 -16.80 1.67
C LEU A 11 -5.05 -16.45 0.18
N PHE A 12 -6.13 -16.16 -0.54
CA PHE A 12 -6.06 -15.73 -1.93
C PHE A 12 -5.39 -14.35 -2.08
N GLU A 13 -5.80 -13.38 -1.27
CA GLU A 13 -5.22 -12.03 -1.22
C GLU A 13 -3.74 -12.07 -0.80
N MET A 14 -3.38 -12.91 0.17
CA MET A 14 -1.98 -13.13 0.57
C MET A 14 -1.15 -13.81 -0.52
N ALA A 15 -1.72 -14.78 -1.24
CA ALA A 15 -1.06 -15.42 -2.38
C ALA A 15 -0.83 -14.43 -3.53
N ARG A 16 -1.79 -13.51 -3.78
CA ARG A 16 -1.65 -12.42 -4.74
C ARG A 16 -0.55 -11.45 -4.31
N THR A 17 -0.60 -10.98 -3.07
CA THR A 17 0.40 -10.06 -2.50
C THR A 17 1.80 -10.66 -2.62
N ARG A 18 1.96 -11.97 -2.36
CA ARG A 18 3.24 -12.65 -2.51
C ARG A 18 3.82 -12.58 -3.93
N ARG A 19 2.98 -12.59 -4.97
CA ARG A 19 3.41 -12.49 -6.37
C ARG A 19 3.79 -11.07 -6.77
N THR A 20 3.17 -10.06 -6.16
CA THR A 20 3.43 -8.64 -6.46
C THR A 20 4.39 -7.96 -5.48
N LEU A 21 4.90 -8.67 -4.47
CA LEU A 21 5.82 -8.14 -3.43
C LEU A 21 6.98 -7.33 -4.01
N MET A 22 7.63 -7.82 -5.07
CA MET A 22 8.74 -7.10 -5.70
C MET A 22 8.28 -5.77 -6.31
N GLN A 23 7.12 -5.72 -6.95
CA GLN A 23 6.60 -4.48 -7.54
C GLN A 23 6.06 -3.52 -6.47
N SER A 24 5.33 -4.05 -5.49
CA SER A 24 4.70 -3.27 -4.42
C SER A 24 5.70 -2.71 -3.41
N ILE A 25 6.90 -3.30 -3.28
CA ILE A 25 7.98 -2.84 -2.38
C ILE A 25 9.06 -2.07 -3.14
N ALA A 26 9.55 -2.59 -4.28
CA ALA A 26 10.68 -1.95 -4.96
C ALA A 26 10.33 -0.55 -5.47
N ALA A 27 9.12 -0.35 -6.01
CA ALA A 27 8.69 0.95 -6.53
C ALA A 27 8.68 2.05 -5.44
N PRO A 28 8.01 1.87 -4.28
CA PRO A 28 8.06 2.88 -3.22
C PRO A 28 9.46 3.03 -2.61
N VAL A 29 10.24 1.96 -2.44
CA VAL A 29 11.61 2.06 -1.89
C VAL A 29 12.52 2.89 -2.80
N ILE A 30 12.50 2.65 -4.10
CA ILE A 30 13.30 3.42 -5.07
C ILE A 30 12.85 4.87 -5.07
N SER A 31 11.54 5.14 -5.11
CA SER A 31 11.02 6.50 -5.08
C SER A 31 11.45 7.24 -3.80
N THR A 32 11.22 6.64 -2.62
CA THR A 32 11.61 7.23 -1.34
C THR A 32 13.13 7.44 -1.24
N ALA A 33 13.94 6.50 -1.74
CA ALA A 33 15.40 6.66 -1.79
C ALA A 33 15.84 7.82 -2.70
N LEU A 34 15.25 7.95 -3.90
CA LEU A 34 15.51 9.08 -4.79
C LEU A 34 15.10 10.40 -4.15
N TYR A 35 13.95 10.43 -3.47
CA TYR A 35 13.52 11.59 -2.69
C TYR A 35 14.54 11.93 -1.59
N PHE A 36 15.07 10.95 -0.85
CA PHE A 36 16.12 11.21 0.14
C PHE A 36 17.41 11.74 -0.48
N VAL A 37 17.83 11.23 -1.63
CA VAL A 37 19.03 11.74 -2.32
C VAL A 37 18.83 13.19 -2.77
N VAL A 38 17.70 13.50 -3.39
CA VAL A 38 17.42 14.85 -3.90
C VAL A 38 17.18 15.85 -2.76
N PHE A 39 16.28 15.53 -1.83
CA PHE A 39 15.88 16.46 -0.77
C PHE A 39 16.85 16.46 0.42
N GLY A 40 17.46 15.31 0.75
CA GLY A 40 18.41 15.18 1.84
C GLY A 40 19.80 15.69 1.49
N ALA A 41 20.39 15.25 0.36
CA ALA A 41 21.76 15.60 0.01
C ALA A 41 21.88 16.90 -0.80
N ALA A 42 21.00 17.15 -1.78
CA ALA A 42 21.15 18.31 -2.67
C ALA A 42 20.55 19.61 -2.09
N ILE A 43 19.40 19.51 -1.39
CA ILE A 43 18.69 20.68 -0.87
C ILE A 43 18.98 20.92 0.62
N GLY A 44 19.18 19.86 1.41
CA GLY A 44 19.46 19.95 2.85
C GLY A 44 20.70 20.77 3.22
N ALA A 45 21.72 20.82 2.35
CA ALA A 45 22.92 21.64 2.55
C ALA A 45 22.68 23.16 2.40
N ARG A 46 21.58 23.57 1.77
CA ARG A 46 21.23 24.98 1.51
C ARG A 46 20.05 25.47 2.36
N MET A 47 19.35 24.58 3.07
CA MET A 47 18.18 24.93 3.87
C MET A 47 18.55 25.23 5.33
N VAL A 48 18.03 26.35 5.83
CA VAL A 48 18.14 26.77 7.23
C VAL A 48 17.40 25.76 8.13
N LYS A 49 17.91 25.53 9.35
CA LYS A 49 17.24 24.70 10.35
C LYS A 49 15.81 25.22 10.57
N ILE A 50 14.82 24.33 10.43
CA ILE A 50 13.43 24.65 10.73
C ILE A 50 13.26 24.40 12.23
N GLU A 51 13.02 25.45 13.01
CA GLU A 51 12.78 25.35 14.47
C GLU A 51 13.87 24.58 15.25
N GLY A 52 15.13 24.64 14.79
CA GLY A 52 16.25 23.93 15.41
C GLY A 52 16.43 22.47 14.97
N VAL A 53 15.51 21.91 14.19
CA VAL A 53 15.56 20.56 13.63
C VAL A 53 16.13 20.58 12.20
N SER A 54 16.91 19.56 11.85
CA SER A 54 17.42 19.43 10.48
C SER A 54 16.28 19.19 9.50
N TYR A 55 16.32 19.83 8.32
CA TYR A 55 15.31 19.66 7.28
C TYR A 55 15.07 18.18 6.91
N GLY A 56 16.15 17.38 6.87
CA GLY A 56 16.07 15.93 6.64
C GLY A 56 15.19 15.21 7.66
N ALA A 57 15.36 15.49 8.96
CA ALA A 57 14.57 14.86 10.02
C ALA A 57 13.08 15.22 9.96
N PHE A 58 12.73 16.37 9.38
CA PHE A 58 11.33 16.77 9.18
C PHE A 58 10.70 16.14 7.93
N ILE A 59 11.41 16.13 6.80
CA ILE A 59 10.83 15.69 5.52
C ILE A 59 10.81 14.17 5.36
N ILE A 60 11.77 13.45 5.96
CA ILE A 60 11.87 11.99 5.85
C ILE A 60 10.59 11.29 6.34
N PRO A 61 10.08 11.55 7.56
CA PRO A 61 8.82 10.96 8.02
C PRO A 61 7.62 11.33 7.15
N GLY A 62 7.55 12.58 6.67
CA GLY A 62 6.46 13.05 5.82
C GLY A 62 6.39 12.30 4.48
N LEU A 63 7.53 12.08 3.84
CA LEU A 63 7.62 11.32 2.58
C LEU A 63 7.30 9.83 2.78
N ILE A 64 7.75 9.25 3.89
CA ILE A 64 7.41 7.87 4.26
C ILE A 64 5.89 7.74 4.46
N MET A 65 5.29 8.67 5.20
CA MET A 65 3.85 8.68 5.46
C MET A 65 3.04 8.83 4.18
N MET A 66 3.43 9.74 3.29
CA MET A 66 2.78 9.91 1.99
C MET A 66 2.82 8.61 1.19
N SER A 67 4.00 7.98 1.08
CA SER A 67 4.16 6.71 0.36
C SER A 67 3.30 5.60 0.97
N LEU A 68 3.30 5.47 2.30
CA LEU A 68 2.51 4.47 3.02
C LEU A 68 1.00 4.68 2.80
N MET A 69 0.52 5.92 2.85
CA MET A 69 -0.88 6.23 2.57
C MET A 69 -1.27 5.91 1.12
N THR A 70 -0.47 6.33 0.14
CA THR A 70 -0.75 6.06 -1.28
C THR A 70 -0.74 4.56 -1.56
N GLN A 71 0.28 3.84 -1.07
CA GLN A 71 0.40 2.41 -1.32
C GLN A 71 -0.66 1.60 -0.57
N SER A 72 -1.02 1.95 0.66
CA SER A 72 -2.06 1.23 1.41
C SER A 72 -3.42 1.36 0.73
N VAL A 73 -3.80 2.58 0.31
CA VAL A 73 -5.07 2.83 -0.39
C VAL A 73 -5.06 2.16 -1.77
N ALA A 74 -3.97 2.25 -2.53
CA ALA A 74 -3.88 1.64 -3.85
C ALA A 74 -3.96 0.11 -3.79
N ASN A 75 -3.22 -0.54 -2.88
CA ASN A 75 -3.24 -2.00 -2.74
C ASN A 75 -4.61 -2.50 -2.23
N ALA A 76 -5.24 -1.79 -1.28
CA ALA A 76 -6.58 -2.14 -0.80
C ALA A 76 -7.65 -2.00 -1.90
N SER A 77 -7.60 -0.93 -2.68
CA SER A 77 -8.56 -0.69 -3.77
C SER A 77 -8.41 -1.71 -4.90
N PHE A 78 -7.17 -2.13 -5.20
CA PHE A 78 -6.88 -3.14 -6.21
C PHE A 78 -7.48 -4.51 -5.85
N GLY A 79 -7.53 -4.83 -4.55
CA GLY A 79 -8.30 -5.92 -3.92
C GLY A 79 -9.69 -6.10 -4.51
N ILE A 80 -10.43 -5.00 -4.56
CA ILE A 80 -11.85 -4.99 -4.88
C ILE A 80 -12.08 -4.71 -6.38
N TYR A 81 -11.26 -3.83 -6.96
CA TYR A 81 -11.44 -3.39 -8.35
C TYR A 81 -11.11 -4.49 -9.35
N MET A 82 -10.02 -5.24 -9.15
CA MET A 82 -9.56 -6.22 -10.13
C MET A 82 -10.56 -7.38 -10.33
N PRO A 83 -11.12 -8.01 -9.28
CA PRO A 83 -12.15 -9.04 -9.45
C PRO A 83 -13.43 -8.51 -10.11
N LYS A 84 -13.78 -7.25 -9.86
CA LYS A 84 -14.91 -6.58 -10.53
C LYS A 84 -14.63 -6.37 -12.02
N PHE A 85 -13.43 -5.94 -12.37
CA PHE A 85 -13.02 -5.72 -13.77
C PHE A 85 -12.89 -7.03 -14.55
N SER A 86 -12.34 -8.08 -13.93
CA SER A 86 -12.18 -9.40 -14.55
C SER A 86 -13.44 -10.28 -14.54
N GLY A 87 -14.53 -9.83 -13.91
CA GLY A 87 -15.79 -10.59 -13.79
C GLY A 87 -15.76 -11.75 -12.79
N THR A 88 -14.62 -12.03 -12.15
CA THR A 88 -14.50 -13.07 -11.11
C THR A 88 -15.23 -12.70 -9.81
N ILE A 89 -15.70 -11.46 -9.66
CA ILE A 89 -16.56 -11.05 -8.54
C ILE A 89 -17.87 -11.85 -8.45
N TYR A 90 -18.37 -12.39 -9.58
CA TYR A 90 -19.57 -13.22 -9.59
C TYR A 90 -19.39 -14.55 -8.85
N GLU A 91 -18.16 -15.09 -8.79
CA GLU A 91 -17.87 -16.31 -8.03
C GLU A 91 -18.10 -16.07 -6.52
N ILE A 92 -17.63 -14.92 -6.02
CA ILE A 92 -17.81 -14.51 -4.62
C ILE A 92 -19.29 -14.20 -4.34
N LEU A 93 -20.00 -13.54 -5.28
CA LEU A 93 -21.42 -13.22 -5.16
C LEU A 93 -22.34 -14.45 -5.26
N SER A 94 -21.89 -15.53 -5.91
CA SER A 94 -22.64 -16.79 -6.02
C SER A 94 -22.57 -17.64 -4.74
N ALA A 95 -21.56 -17.41 -3.91
CA ALA A 95 -21.43 -18.06 -2.62
C ALA A 95 -22.24 -17.30 -1.54
N PRO A 96 -22.77 -17.98 -0.51
CA PRO A 96 -23.52 -17.34 0.58
C PRO A 96 -22.55 -16.61 1.53
N ILE A 97 -21.93 -15.52 1.05
CA ILE A 97 -20.93 -14.71 1.75
C ILE A 97 -21.50 -13.29 1.92
N SER A 98 -21.45 -12.76 3.13
CA SER A 98 -21.87 -11.39 3.42
C SER A 98 -20.83 -10.37 2.94
N GLY A 99 -21.26 -9.17 2.55
CA GLY A 99 -20.35 -8.08 2.15
C GLY A 99 -19.31 -7.75 3.23
N ILE A 100 -19.64 -7.92 4.50
CA ILE A 100 -18.71 -7.71 5.63
C ILE A 100 -17.59 -8.78 5.61
N GLU A 101 -17.91 -10.01 5.23
CA GLU A 101 -16.96 -11.12 5.17
C GLU A 101 -16.00 -10.98 3.98
N ILE A 102 -16.48 -10.39 2.88
CA ILE A 102 -15.66 -10.04 1.72
C ILE A 102 -14.65 -8.93 2.05
N VAL A 103 -15.07 -7.93 2.83
CA VAL A 103 -14.19 -6.82 3.24
C VAL A 103 -13.21 -7.23 4.34
N ALA A 104 -13.59 -8.19 5.20
CA ALA A 104 -12.76 -8.67 6.30
C ALA A 104 -11.71 -9.72 5.89
N GLY A 105 -11.92 -10.43 4.78
CA GLY A 105 -10.96 -11.39 4.21
C GLY A 105 -9.91 -10.72 3.36
#